data_AF-A0A6A4VN57-F1
#
_entry.id   AF-A0A6A4VN57-F1
#
_cell.length_a   1.000
_cell.length_b   1.000
_cell.length_c   1.000
_cell.angle_alpha   90.00
_cell.angle_beta   90.00
_cell.angle_gamma   90.00
#
_symmetry.space_group_name_H-M   'P 1'
#
loop_
_entity.id
_entity.type
_entity.pdbx_description
1 polymer ?
#
loop_
_entity_poly.entity_id
_entity_poly.type
_entity_poly.pdbx_seq_one_letter_code
_entity_poly.pdbx_strand_id
1 'polypeptide(L)'
;MLRKQAMQQQFRQRLGLIVDYPIPGGQGNTNDGNTSRRAFEVPQVFAEITGVSQDLIERLAVILTAINSTRKEIDPDKFGQYALETARLYVELYNCDRCLCRRNHEDWRNDCTPRLAHDRTSALMFLPDSF
;
A
#
# COMPACT_ATOMS: atom_id res chain seq x y z
N MET A 1 7.63 14.49 -5.61
CA MET A 1 8.89 13.87 -6.10
C MET A 1 9.87 13.47 -4.99
N LEU A 2 10.29 14.36 -4.09
CA LEU A 2 11.35 14.05 -3.09
C LEU A 2 11.04 12.84 -2.18
N ARG A 3 9.79 12.70 -1.72
CA ARG A 3 9.41 11.57 -0.86
C ARG A 3 9.49 10.22 -1.58
N LYS A 4 9.00 10.14 -2.83
CA LYS A 4 9.04 8.92 -3.63
C LYS A 4 10.49 8.46 -3.82
N GLN A 5 11.39 9.38 -4.20
CA GLN A 5 12.81 9.07 -4.36
C GLN A 5 13.46 8.60 -3.05
N ALA A 6 13.13 9.23 -1.92
CA ALA A 6 13.61 8.80 -0.61
C ALA A 6 13.14 7.37 -0.27
N MET A 7 11.86 7.05 -0.51
CA MET A 7 11.34 5.69 -0.29
C MET A 7 12.04 4.68 -1.21
N GLN A 8 12.20 4.98 -2.49
CA GLN A 8 12.93 4.12 -3.44
C GLN A 8 14.37 3.85 -2.99
N GLN A 9 15.06 4.87 -2.49
CA GLN A 9 16.41 4.73 -1.94
C GLN A 9 16.42 3.84 -0.69
N GLN A 10 15.46 4.02 0.22
CA GLN A 10 15.34 3.20 1.43
C GLN A 10 15.04 1.73 1.10
N PHE A 11 14.15 1.46 0.14
CA PHE A 11 13.88 0.09 -0.35
C PHE A 11 15.15 -0.55 -0.92
N ARG A 12 15.92 0.20 -1.70
CA ARG A 12 17.19 -0.28 -2.26
C ARG A 12 18.24 -0.54 -1.18
N GLN A 13 18.36 0.34 -0.20
CA GLN A 13 19.38 0.23 0.86
C GLN A 13 19.05 -0.86 1.88
N ARG A 14 17.80 -0.97 2.31
CA ARG A 14 17.39 -1.84 3.41
C ARG A 14 16.95 -3.23 2.97
N LEU A 15 16.33 -3.34 1.79
CA LEU A 15 15.79 -4.61 1.27
C LEU A 15 16.47 -5.07 -0.02
N GLY A 16 17.35 -4.26 -0.60
CA GLY A 16 17.98 -4.57 -1.89
C GLY A 16 16.97 -4.60 -3.05
N LEU A 17 15.84 -3.89 -2.91
CA LEU A 17 14.75 -3.88 -3.90
C LEU A 17 14.77 -2.58 -4.70
N ILE A 18 14.65 -2.71 -6.02
CA ILE A 18 14.41 -1.58 -6.92
C ILE A 18 12.91 -1.52 -7.14
N VAL A 19 12.27 -0.47 -6.64
CA VAL A 19 10.82 -0.32 -6.68
C VAL A 19 10.42 0.93 -7.48
N ASP A 20 9.31 0.82 -8.20
CA ASP A 20 8.63 1.91 -8.90
C ASP A 20 9.55 2.68 -9.88
N TYR A 21 10.48 1.95 -10.50
CA TYR A 21 11.35 2.45 -11.57
C TYR A 21 10.74 2.15 -12.94
N PRO A 22 10.62 3.12 -13.87
CA PRO A 22 10.05 2.89 -15.20
C PRO A 22 10.84 1.85 -15.99
N ILE A 23 10.14 0.98 -16.73
CA ILE A 23 10.79 0.02 -17.64
C ILE A 23 11.21 0.76 -18.92
N PRO A 24 12.50 0.72 -19.33
CA PRO A 24 12.94 1.36 -20.57
C PRO A 24 12.21 0.78 -21.79
N GLY A 25 11.61 1.65 -22.60
CA GLY A 25 10.95 1.25 -23.85
C GLY A 25 9.59 0.54 -23.70
N GLY A 26 8.99 0.54 -22.50
CA GLY A 26 7.70 -0.10 -22.24
C GLY A 26 6.76 0.71 -21.36
N GLN A 27 5.64 0.10 -20.99
CA GLN A 27 4.69 0.62 -19.99
C GLN A 27 4.87 -0.14 -18.67
N GLY A 28 4.60 0.53 -17.54
CA GLY A 28 4.72 -0.06 -16.20
C GLY A 28 6.04 0.26 -15.50
N ASN A 29 6.29 -0.46 -14.41
CA ASN A 29 7.46 -0.28 -13.57
C ASN A 29 8.11 -1.61 -13.19
N THR A 30 9.24 -1.53 -12.51
CA THR A 30 10.04 -2.67 -12.03
C THR A 30 9.39 -3.50 -10.93
N ASN A 31 8.18 -3.15 -10.46
CA ASN A 31 7.48 -3.93 -9.46
C ASN A 31 6.90 -5.18 -10.11
N ASP A 32 7.54 -6.32 -9.87
CA ASP A 32 7.05 -7.63 -10.28
C ASP A 32 6.58 -8.45 -9.06
N GLY A 33 6.03 -9.64 -9.31
CA GLY A 33 5.58 -10.53 -8.24
C GLY A 33 6.70 -10.99 -7.30
N ASN A 34 7.97 -10.95 -7.72
CA ASN A 34 9.11 -11.26 -6.86
C ASN A 34 9.42 -10.11 -5.90
N THR A 35 9.41 -8.88 -6.42
CA THR A 35 9.60 -7.65 -5.65
C THR A 35 8.52 -7.49 -4.58
N SER A 36 7.25 -7.70 -4.95
CA SER A 36 6.14 -7.66 -4.00
C SER A 36 6.30 -8.70 -2.88
N ARG A 37 6.59 -9.96 -3.22
CA ARG A 37 6.78 -11.02 -2.21
C ARG A 37 7.89 -10.67 -1.21
N ARG A 38 9.06 -10.26 -1.71
CA ARG A 38 10.18 -9.87 -0.86
C ARG A 38 9.88 -8.65 0.01
N ALA A 39 9.07 -7.72 -0.47
CA ALA A 39 8.65 -6.58 0.34
C ALA A 39 7.75 -7.01 1.51
N PHE A 40 6.78 -7.91 1.26
CA PHE A 40 5.87 -8.42 2.30
C PHE A 40 6.50 -9.43 3.27
N GLU A 41 7.69 -9.98 2.97
CA GLU A 41 8.45 -10.85 3.90
C GLU A 41 8.98 -10.10 5.13
N VAL A 42 9.11 -8.77 5.06
CA VAL A 42 9.61 -7.94 6.17
C VAL A 42 8.66 -6.77 6.46
N PRO A 43 7.44 -7.03 6.99
CA PRO A 43 6.40 -6.03 7.17
C PRO A 43 6.82 -4.81 7.99
N GLN A 44 7.65 -5.02 9.02
CA GLN A 44 8.19 -3.95 9.85
C GLN A 44 9.02 -2.95 9.01
N VAL A 45 9.96 -3.43 8.19
CA VAL A 45 10.81 -2.58 7.37
C VAL A 45 9.98 -1.87 6.30
N PHE A 46 9.00 -2.56 5.71
CA PHE A 46 8.04 -1.95 4.79
C PHE A 46 7.29 -0.79 5.47
N ALA A 47 6.72 -1.02 6.65
CA ALA A 47 5.99 -0.03 7.43
C ALA A 47 6.86 1.20 7.72
N GLU A 48 8.09 0.98 8.17
CA GLU A 48 9.04 2.06 8.48
C GLU A 48 9.40 2.90 7.24
N ILE A 49 9.58 2.26 6.07
CA ILE A 49 9.93 2.98 4.83
C ILE A 49 8.75 3.80 4.30
N THR A 50 7.54 3.24 4.33
CA THR A 50 6.37 3.85 3.69
C THR A 50 5.56 4.75 4.61
N GLY A 51 5.65 4.52 5.92
CA GLY A 51 4.79 5.13 6.93
C GLY A 51 3.39 4.52 6.98
N VAL A 52 3.17 3.38 6.33
CA VAL A 52 1.92 2.61 6.41
C VAL A 52 1.94 1.77 7.69
N SER A 53 0.77 1.52 8.28
CA SER A 53 0.64 0.68 9.47
C SER A 53 1.18 -0.73 9.21
N GLN A 54 2.04 -1.21 10.11
CA GLN A 54 2.57 -2.57 10.05
C GLN A 54 1.46 -3.63 10.11
N ASP A 55 0.48 -3.46 11.01
CA ASP A 55 -0.66 -4.39 11.14
C ASP A 55 -1.45 -4.50 9.84
N LEU A 56 -1.63 -3.36 9.14
CA LEU A 56 -2.29 -3.38 7.84
C LEU A 56 -1.47 -4.13 6.78
N ILE A 57 -0.15 -3.93 6.73
CA ILE A 57 0.74 -4.63 5.80
C ILE A 57 0.72 -6.14 6.05
N GLU A 58 0.78 -6.55 7.31
CA GLU A 58 0.72 -7.97 7.71
C GLU A 58 -0.60 -8.62 7.30
N ARG A 59 -1.72 -7.95 7.55
CA ARG A 59 -3.06 -8.43 7.14
C ARG A 59 -3.18 -8.57 5.63
N LEU A 60 -2.67 -7.60 4.87
CA LEU A 60 -2.64 -7.67 3.41
C LEU A 60 -1.76 -8.82 2.90
N ALA A 61 -0.62 -9.06 3.54
CA ALA A 61 0.24 -10.19 3.21
C ALA A 61 -0.48 -11.54 3.40
N VAL A 62 -1.25 -11.69 4.48
CA VAL A 62 -2.07 -12.88 4.74
C VAL A 62 -3.15 -13.06 3.68
N ILE A 63 -3.88 -11.99 3.36
CA ILE A 63 -4.94 -12.02 2.32
C ILE A 63 -4.35 -12.43 0.96
N LEU A 64 -3.26 -11.79 0.54
CA LEU A 64 -2.61 -12.10 -0.73
C LEU A 64 -2.05 -13.53 -0.75
N THR A 65 -1.48 -14.00 0.36
CA THR A 65 -1.00 -15.38 0.47
C THR A 65 -2.14 -16.37 0.36
N ALA A 66 -3.27 -16.10 1.01
CA ALA A 66 -4.47 -16.93 0.94
C ALA A 66 -4.97 -17.01 -0.51
N ILE A 67 -5.18 -15.88 -1.19
CA ILE A 67 -5.65 -15.87 -2.59
C ILE A 67 -4.71 -16.64 -3.53
N ASN A 68 -3.39 -16.54 -3.32
CA ASN A 68 -2.39 -17.24 -4.14
C ASN A 68 -2.17 -18.72 -3.74
N SER A 69 -2.84 -19.20 -2.68
CA SER A 69 -2.71 -20.58 -2.20
C SER A 69 -3.48 -21.56 -3.07
N THR A 70 -2.85 -22.06 -4.13
CA THR A 70 -3.47 -22.98 -5.11
C THR A 70 -3.79 -24.38 -4.59
N ARG A 71 -3.31 -24.76 -3.40
CA ARG A 71 -3.39 -26.15 -2.88
C ARG A 71 -4.22 -26.32 -1.62
N LYS A 72 -4.80 -25.25 -1.08
CA LYS A 72 -5.52 -25.29 0.20
C LYS A 72 -6.89 -24.67 0.02
N GLU A 73 -7.91 -25.39 0.48
CA GLU A 73 -9.23 -24.82 0.62
C GLU A 73 -9.20 -23.74 1.71
N ILE A 74 -9.80 -22.60 1.40
CA ILE A 74 -9.92 -21.46 2.29
C ILE A 74 -11.36 -21.44 2.76
N ASP A 75 -11.54 -21.38 4.08
CA ASP A 75 -12.84 -21.19 4.69
C ASP A 75 -13.39 -19.80 4.30
N PRO A 76 -14.49 -19.72 3.51
CA PRO A 76 -14.97 -18.47 2.97
C PRO A 76 -15.50 -17.52 4.06
N ASP A 77 -16.05 -18.06 5.15
CA ASP A 77 -16.59 -17.26 6.24
C ASP A 77 -15.46 -16.61 7.05
N LYS A 78 -14.42 -17.40 7.38
CA LYS A 78 -13.23 -16.86 8.06
C LYS A 78 -12.48 -15.86 7.20
N PHE A 79 -12.30 -16.14 5.92
CA PHE A 79 -11.64 -15.22 5.00
C PHE A 79 -12.45 -13.92 4.83
N GLY A 80 -13.76 -14.04 4.65
CA GLY A 80 -14.67 -12.90 4.55
C GLY A 80 -14.63 -12.01 5.81
N GLN A 81 -14.67 -12.62 6.99
CA GLN A 81 -14.54 -11.89 8.26
C GLN A 81 -13.17 -11.18 8.37
N TYR A 82 -12.08 -11.88 8.07
CA TYR A 82 -10.73 -11.31 8.15
C TYR A 82 -10.53 -10.15 7.17
N ALA A 83 -11.04 -10.29 5.94
CA ALA A 83 -11.01 -9.22 4.93
C ALA A 83 -11.85 -8.00 5.37
N LEU A 84 -13.03 -8.23 5.95
CA LEU A 84 -13.89 -7.15 6.45
C LEU A 84 -13.26 -6.39 7.62
N GLU A 85 -12.66 -7.10 8.57
CA GLU A 85 -11.93 -6.49 9.69
C GLU A 85 -10.73 -5.67 9.20
N THR A 86 -10.00 -6.18 8.21
CA THR A 86 -8.88 -5.46 7.57
C THR A 86 -9.35 -4.20 6.85
N ALA A 87 -10.49 -4.25 6.16
CA ALA A 87 -11.09 -3.08 5.52
C ALA A 87 -11.52 -2.03 6.55
N ARG A 88 -12.10 -2.45 7.68
CA ARG A 88 -12.46 -1.54 8.79
C ARG A 88 -11.23 -0.86 9.38
N LEU A 89 -10.15 -1.62 9.62
CA LEU A 89 -8.87 -1.07 10.08
C LEU A 89 -8.31 -0.03 9.10
N TYR A 90 -8.35 -0.32 7.79
CA TYR A 90 -7.91 0.63 6.78
C TYR A 90 -8.70 1.95 6.84
N VAL A 91 -10.03 1.86 6.95
CA VAL A 91 -10.89 3.04 7.11
C VAL A 91 -10.56 3.77 8.42
N GLU A 92 -10.41 3.08 9.54
CA GLU A 92 -10.08 3.72 10.82
C GLU A 92 -8.75 4.49 10.78
N LEU A 93 -7.73 3.91 10.14
CA LEU A 93 -6.39 4.50 10.06
C LEU A 93 -6.28 5.66 9.06
N TYR A 94 -7.03 5.59 7.95
CA TYR A 94 -6.83 6.48 6.80
C TYR A 94 -8.08 7.25 6.35
N ASN A 95 -9.22 7.11 7.05
CA ASN A 95 -10.40 7.90 6.74
C ASN A 95 -10.15 9.38 7.04
N CYS A 96 -10.26 10.20 6.00
CA CYS A 96 -10.00 11.63 6.02
C CYS A 96 -11.14 12.45 6.66
N ASP A 97 -12.23 11.82 7.12
CA ASP A 97 -13.35 12.51 7.78
C ASP A 97 -12.96 13.22 9.09
N ARG A 98 -11.78 12.93 9.66
CA ARG A 98 -11.25 13.64 10.83
C ARG A 98 -10.47 14.92 10.50
N CYS A 99 -10.26 15.24 9.22
CA CYS A 99 -9.72 16.54 8.82
C CYS A 99 -10.82 17.60 8.88
N LEU A 100 -10.59 18.69 9.62
CA LEU A 100 -11.45 19.87 9.76
C LEU A 100 -11.72 20.65 8.45
N CYS A 101 -11.44 20.08 7.27
CA CYS A 101 -11.53 20.74 5.97
C CYS A 101 -12.96 21.01 5.49
N ARG A 102 -13.98 20.40 6.11
CA ARG A 102 -15.36 20.49 5.64
C ARG A 102 -16.11 21.77 6.04
N ARG A 103 -15.46 22.78 6.65
CA ARG A 103 -16.14 24.01 7.11
C ARG A 103 -15.96 25.27 6.27
N ASN A 104 -14.88 25.44 5.50
CA ASN A 104 -14.69 26.67 4.69
C ASN A 104 -14.26 26.32 3.25
N HIS A 105 -15.04 26.78 2.27
CA HIS A 105 -15.09 26.28 0.89
C HIS A 105 -14.03 26.86 -0.07
N GLU A 106 -12.92 27.48 0.37
CA GLU A 106 -12.11 28.27 -0.59
C GLU A 106 -10.60 28.00 -0.67
N ASP A 107 -10.03 27.08 0.10
CA ASP A 107 -8.60 26.80 -0.05
C ASP A 107 -8.25 25.31 0.06
N TRP A 108 -8.49 24.60 -1.05
CA TRP A 108 -8.19 23.17 -1.20
C TRP A 108 -6.72 22.89 -1.53
N ARG A 109 -5.84 23.91 -1.59
CA ARG A 109 -4.50 23.71 -2.16
C ARG A 109 -3.38 23.43 -1.17
N ASN A 110 -3.50 23.79 0.12
CA ASN A 110 -2.28 23.81 0.94
C ASN A 110 -2.31 23.12 2.30
N ASP A 111 -3.42 22.59 2.83
CA ASP A 111 -3.38 22.11 4.22
C ASP A 111 -4.30 20.93 4.58
N CYS A 112 -4.49 20.00 3.65
CA CYS A 112 -5.35 18.82 3.88
C CYS A 112 -4.71 17.52 3.38
N THR A 113 -3.50 17.22 3.84
CA THR A 113 -2.98 15.86 3.78
C THR A 113 -2.64 15.37 5.18
N PRO A 114 -3.06 14.18 5.63
CA PRO A 114 -2.28 13.44 6.59
C PRO A 114 -1.01 13.03 5.85
N ARG A 115 -0.02 13.93 5.71
CA ARG A 115 1.30 13.74 5.07
C ARG A 115 1.37 12.49 4.17
N LEU A 116 0.52 12.34 3.14
CA LEU A 116 0.34 11.16 2.25
C LEU A 116 -0.81 11.39 1.24
N ALA A 117 -0.89 12.54 0.54
CA ALA A 117 -1.81 12.66 -0.60
C ALA A 117 -1.47 13.83 -1.54
N HIS A 118 -0.29 13.80 -2.14
CA HIS A 118 -0.02 14.53 -3.38
C HIS A 118 0.61 13.58 -4.40
N ASP A 119 -0.12 12.51 -4.69
CA ASP A 119 -0.12 11.86 -6.00
C ASP A 119 -1.35 10.95 -6.05
N ARG A 120 -2.35 11.29 -6.86
CA ARG A 120 -3.58 10.48 -7.05
C ARG A 120 -3.31 9.15 -7.78
N THR A 121 -2.05 8.76 -7.92
CA THR A 121 -1.58 7.59 -8.66
C THR A 121 -0.90 6.53 -7.78
N SER A 122 -0.69 6.78 -6.48
CA SER A 122 0.13 5.88 -5.66
C SER A 122 -0.65 4.92 -4.75
N ALA A 123 -1.95 5.12 -4.55
CA ALA A 123 -2.78 4.19 -3.75
C ALA A 123 -3.34 3.02 -4.57
N LEU A 124 -3.29 3.09 -5.91
CA LEU A 124 -3.67 2.01 -6.82
C LEU A 124 -2.50 1.06 -7.15
N MET A 125 -1.31 1.27 -6.60
CA MET A 125 -0.12 0.46 -6.94
C MET A 125 -0.09 -0.96 -6.36
N PHE A 126 -1.13 -1.40 -5.62
CA PHE A 126 -1.13 -2.72 -4.96
C PHE A 126 -2.42 -3.54 -5.15
N LEU A 127 -3.34 -3.11 -6.01
CA LEU A 127 -4.46 -3.97 -6.42
C LEU A 127 -4.25 -4.34 -7.89
N PRO A 128 -4.24 -5.64 -8.24
CA PRO A 128 -4.27 -6.03 -9.64
C PRO A 128 -5.57 -5.54 -10.25
N ASP A 129 -5.46 -4.64 -11.23
CA ASP A 129 -6.57 -4.32 -12.12
C ASP A 129 -6.93 -5.61 -12.87
N SER A 130 -8.10 -6.18 -12.54
CA SER A 130 -8.69 -7.30 -13.26
C SER A 130 -10.21 -7.21 -13.11
N PHE A 131 -10.85 -6.45 -14.00
CA PHE A 131 -11.82 -6.94 -14.98
C PHE A 131 -11.96 -5.92 -16.12
#